data_AF-A0A564ZH61-F1
#
_entry.id   AF-A0A564ZH61-F1
#
_cell.length_a   1.000
_cell.length_b   1.000
_cell.length_c   1.000
_cell.angle_alpha   90.00
_cell.angle_beta   90.00
_cell.angle_gamma   90.00
#
_symmetry.space_group_name_H-M   'P 1'
#
loop_
_entity.id
_entity.type
_entity.pdbx_description
1 polymer ?
#
loop_
_entity_poly.entity_id
_entity_poly.type
_entity_poly.pdbx_seq_one_letter_code
_entity_poly.pdbx_strand_id
1 'polypeptide(L)'
;MRSVGMDPLSRLIAVFLPGLVAIVLFNPALGEAVELHDSPRAEAIVPASDTPVVISPTQGDQWPLRSRQFIRWSGFISPVVSIEISYNGGADWTSIAITSNTGSYEWIVTERTRLQRCNPTCMIRITDLISVISGSFTIPDGALIPARGSTGAHIDDQPIANTEKLPLILIYGIRLSTIFGYQIGGDEATWDGFLEYFVSQPALLQRFKPYVFFYDSLWSNSITPVFDAGAQLRDALHQKYQDPGPDSFAGKPVAIVAHSMGGLVARSFMQNHWFPDGSQGGERVLRLITLATPHHGTPVANDPLHLFDPDEWGDFVQDLQWDNHKYNPFTADFPLNDWLRELNCIPDSICPTSAGYRTFYEKIFAYAGDSGGTSHPELIAPEEELGLYGYPDNDGVVPVESALFEGRSVEHYEVFSGCDHFEMANGDCGTAGQDLLASIAAALVNGDDPTGPDLTGVWLSLTQRCEGTGEAQECRLKGKVRTRNQGNQKTRKKSYLNFYLSPDNVFDGGDTFLRRVTVDTLKPGKTKSKKLKYKLPTGEDASGKYVIAVVDATGRIAELDETNNVLVFGPIPFPPNSP
;
A
#
# COMPACT_ATOMS: atom_id res chain seq x y z
N MET A 1 -12.27 36.00 42.16
CA MET A 1 -10.97 36.20 42.85
C MET A 1 -9.86 36.05 41.81
N ARG A 2 -9.01 37.07 41.74
CA ARG A 2 -7.68 37.22 41.11
C ARG A 2 -7.30 36.34 39.91
N SER A 3 -7.02 37.02 38.79
CA SER A 3 -6.06 36.55 37.79
C SER A 3 -4.70 36.29 38.43
N VAL A 4 -4.08 35.17 38.07
CA VAL A 4 -2.65 34.93 38.30
C VAL A 4 -2.05 34.60 36.95
N GLY A 5 -1.18 35.48 36.48
CA GLY A 5 -0.48 35.34 35.21
C GLY A 5 0.52 34.17 35.25
N MET A 6 0.72 33.56 34.07
CA MET A 6 1.80 32.61 33.82
C MET A 6 3.15 33.33 33.92
N ASP A 7 4.06 32.76 34.70
CA ASP A 7 5.45 33.23 34.85
C ASP A 7 6.34 32.58 33.78
N PRO A 8 7.07 33.34 32.93
CA PRO A 8 7.87 32.77 31.86
C PRO A 8 9.37 32.79 32.20
N LEU A 9 9.83 32.06 33.22
CA LEU A 9 11.27 32.01 33.55
C LEU A 9 11.73 30.70 34.21
N SER A 10 11.62 29.57 33.50
CA SER A 10 12.44 28.39 33.80
C SER A 10 13.87 28.64 33.30
N ARG A 11 14.75 29.19 34.16
CA ARG A 11 16.17 29.41 33.81
C ARG A 11 16.97 28.10 33.91
N LEU A 12 17.62 27.72 32.81
CA LEU A 12 18.65 26.69 32.76
C LEU A 12 19.89 27.19 33.53
N ILE A 13 20.33 26.49 34.58
CA ILE A 13 21.59 26.76 35.27
C ILE A 13 22.52 25.57 34.99
N ALA A 14 23.50 25.76 34.10
CA ALA A 14 24.61 24.82 33.93
C ALA A 14 25.71 25.19 34.94
N VAL A 15 26.02 24.28 35.86
CA VAL A 15 27.19 24.41 36.74
C VAL A 15 28.31 23.56 36.18
N PHE A 16 29.41 24.20 35.76
CA PHE A 16 30.63 23.52 35.31
C PHE A 16 31.55 23.28 36.51
N LEU A 17 31.87 22.01 36.79
CA LEU A 17 33.06 21.64 37.54
C LEU A 17 34.09 21.04 36.57
N PRO A 18 35.38 21.45 36.62
CA PRO A 18 36.39 20.95 35.71
C PRO A 18 36.72 19.48 36.05
N GLY A 19 36.45 18.57 35.12
CA GLY A 19 37.00 17.21 35.14
C GLY A 19 36.01 16.03 35.13
N LEU A 20 34.69 16.25 35.11
CA LEU A 20 33.70 15.17 34.95
C LEU A 20 32.67 15.53 33.87
N VAL A 21 32.50 14.67 32.87
CA VAL A 21 31.34 14.74 31.97
C VAL A 21 30.21 13.94 32.63
N ALA A 22 29.46 14.60 33.50
CA ALA A 22 28.16 14.13 33.96
C ALA A 22 27.26 15.36 34.12
N ILE A 23 26.18 15.45 33.35
CA ILE A 23 25.15 16.47 33.52
C ILE A 23 24.07 15.84 34.40
N VAL A 24 23.94 16.32 35.63
CA VAL A 24 22.80 15.98 36.51
C VAL A 24 21.74 17.07 36.35
N LEU A 25 20.56 16.70 35.84
CA LEU A 25 19.40 17.58 35.81
C LEU A 25 18.73 17.56 37.20
N PHE A 26 18.52 18.74 37.81
CA PHE A 26 17.77 18.86 39.06
C PHE A 26 16.40 19.48 38.77
N ASN A 27 15.33 18.70 38.94
CA ASN A 27 13.96 19.20 38.92
C ASN A 27 13.50 19.45 40.37
N PRO A 28 13.32 20.71 40.80
CA PRO A 28 12.97 21.00 42.20
C PRO A 28 11.55 20.58 42.60
N ALA A 29 10.73 20.08 41.67
CA ALA A 29 9.39 19.59 41.96
C ALA A 29 9.31 18.08 42.30
N LEU A 30 10.32 17.26 41.97
CA LEU A 30 10.19 15.79 42.04
C LEU A 30 11.38 15.00 42.64
N GLY A 31 12.53 15.61 42.93
CA GLY A 31 13.54 14.99 43.81
C GLY A 31 14.29 13.74 43.30
N GLU A 32 14.28 13.40 42.00
CA GLU A 32 15.06 12.28 41.45
C GLU A 32 15.82 12.65 40.16
N ALA A 33 16.97 12.00 39.92
CA ALA A 33 17.85 12.19 38.77
C ALA A 33 17.73 11.02 37.76
N VAL A 34 17.79 11.32 36.45
CA VAL A 34 17.68 10.34 35.35
C VAL A 34 19.00 10.25 34.58
N GLU A 35 19.52 9.04 34.37
CA GLU A 35 20.70 8.73 33.52
C GLU A 35 20.31 8.51 32.05
N LEU A 36 21.14 8.95 31.10
CA LEU A 36 20.93 8.81 29.65
C LEU A 36 21.63 7.55 29.11
N HIS A 37 20.89 6.74 28.35
CA HIS A 37 21.42 5.56 27.63
C HIS A 37 22.08 5.95 26.29
N ASP A 38 23.24 5.37 26.04
CA ASP A 38 24.11 5.55 24.87
C ASP A 38 23.68 4.65 23.69
N SER A 39 23.74 5.12 22.45
CA SER A 39 23.52 4.31 21.23
C SER A 39 24.70 4.45 20.26
N PRO A 40 25.33 3.36 19.78
CA PRO A 40 26.57 3.43 19.03
C PRO A 40 26.34 3.37 17.52
N ARG A 41 26.77 4.40 16.80
CA ARG A 41 27.50 4.29 15.52
C ARG A 41 27.97 5.68 15.08
N ALA A 42 29.27 5.91 15.22
CA ALA A 42 29.92 7.12 14.78
C ALA A 42 30.07 7.10 13.24
N GLU A 43 29.43 8.04 12.56
CA GLU A 43 29.79 8.41 11.19
C GLU A 43 30.12 9.92 11.12
N ALA A 44 31.30 10.17 10.54
CA ALA A 44 31.90 11.43 10.07
C ALA A 44 31.44 12.77 10.68
N ILE A 45 32.35 13.42 11.42
CA ILE A 45 32.27 14.85 11.75
C ILE A 45 32.31 15.66 10.45
N VAL A 46 31.17 16.24 10.07
CA VAL A 46 31.07 17.20 8.96
C VAL A 46 31.80 18.49 9.38
N PRO A 47 32.71 19.06 8.55
CA PRO A 47 33.45 20.26 8.92
C PRO A 47 32.52 21.47 9.07
N ALA A 48 32.76 22.28 10.10
CA ALA A 48 32.05 23.50 10.40
C ALA A 48 32.39 24.60 9.38
N SER A 49 31.54 24.72 8.36
CA SER A 49 31.36 25.95 7.57
C SER A 49 29.89 26.01 7.14
N ASP A 50 29.40 27.24 7.09
CA ASP A 50 28.15 27.70 6.51
C ASP A 50 26.88 27.57 7.34
N THR A 51 26.07 28.62 7.20
CA THR A 51 24.77 28.89 7.81
C THR A 51 23.96 27.61 8.08
N PRO A 52 23.34 27.47 9.27
CA PRO A 52 22.49 26.32 9.57
C PRO A 52 21.46 26.07 8.46
N VAL A 53 21.29 24.80 8.08
CA VAL A 53 20.32 24.38 7.05
C VAL A 53 19.67 23.05 7.41
N VAL A 54 18.39 22.92 7.05
CA VAL A 54 17.67 21.64 7.09
C VAL A 54 17.94 20.96 5.76
N ILE A 55 18.59 19.79 5.81
CA ILE A 55 18.89 18.96 4.64
C ILE A 55 17.67 18.09 4.30
N SER A 56 16.92 17.65 5.30
CA SER A 56 15.66 16.93 5.12
C SER A 56 14.76 17.12 6.36
N PRO A 57 13.47 17.46 6.20
CA PRO A 57 12.75 17.54 4.93
C PRO A 57 13.04 18.81 4.12
N THR A 58 12.95 18.72 2.80
CA THR A 58 12.98 19.84 1.84
C THR A 58 11.65 20.00 1.12
N GLN A 59 11.39 21.18 0.56
CA GLN A 59 10.14 21.45 -0.16
C GLN A 59 9.90 20.40 -1.26
N GLY A 60 8.76 19.71 -1.19
CA GLY A 60 8.39 18.63 -2.12
C GLY A 60 8.59 17.22 -1.54
N ASP A 61 9.29 17.07 -0.42
CA ASP A 61 9.39 15.78 0.27
C ASP A 61 7.98 15.31 0.69
N GLN A 62 7.69 14.05 0.40
CA GLN A 62 6.47 13.36 0.78
C GLN A 62 6.80 12.32 1.84
N TRP A 63 6.34 12.55 3.07
CA TRP A 63 6.59 11.66 4.21
C TRP A 63 5.26 11.07 4.68
N PRO A 64 4.91 9.84 4.28
CA PRO A 64 3.68 9.20 4.74
C PRO A 64 3.60 9.14 6.26
N LEU A 65 2.38 9.24 6.80
CA LEU A 65 2.16 9.04 8.23
C LEU A 65 2.75 7.71 8.68
N ARG A 66 3.29 7.69 9.91
CA ARG A 66 3.93 6.54 10.55
C ARG A 66 5.13 5.93 9.81
N SER A 67 5.55 6.50 8.68
CA SER A 67 6.78 6.11 8.00
C SER A 67 7.99 6.54 8.83
N ARG A 68 9.06 5.74 8.71
CA ARG A 68 10.35 6.06 9.32
C ARG A 68 11.07 7.05 8.44
N GLN A 69 11.37 8.22 8.99
CA GLN A 69 12.05 9.30 8.30
C GLN A 69 13.26 9.75 9.10
N PHE A 70 14.21 10.36 8.39
CA PHE A 70 15.41 10.92 9.02
C PHE A 70 15.38 12.43 8.82
N ILE A 71 15.15 13.15 9.91
CA ILE A 71 15.34 14.60 9.95
C ILE A 71 16.86 14.83 9.91
N ARG A 72 17.34 15.64 8.96
CA ARG A 72 18.77 15.86 8.74
C ARG A 72 19.09 17.35 8.65
N TRP A 73 20.22 17.74 9.23
CA TRP A 73 20.64 19.13 9.31
C TRP A 73 22.16 19.27 9.35
N SER A 74 22.63 20.49 9.10
CA SER A 74 24.04 20.87 9.25
C SER A 74 24.18 22.32 9.69
N GLY A 75 25.40 22.73 10.08
CA GLY A 75 25.76 24.13 10.34
C GLY A 75 25.48 24.65 11.75
N PHE A 76 24.91 23.85 12.65
CA PHE A 76 24.73 24.22 14.06
C PHE A 76 26.01 24.01 14.88
N ILE A 77 26.33 24.99 15.73
CA ILE A 77 27.51 24.95 16.61
C ILE A 77 27.20 24.39 18.00
N SER A 78 25.93 24.43 18.42
CA SER A 78 25.52 23.94 19.74
C SER A 78 25.61 22.41 19.78
N PRO A 79 26.02 21.79 20.91
CA PRO A 79 26.10 20.33 21.04
C PRO A 79 24.74 19.64 21.16
N VAL A 80 23.66 20.42 21.34
CA VAL A 80 22.28 19.96 21.49
C VAL A 80 21.38 20.82 20.60
N VAL A 81 20.35 20.19 20.01
CA VAL A 81 19.31 20.86 19.24
C VAL A 81 17.93 20.43 19.72
N SER A 82 16.95 21.32 19.57
CA SER A 82 15.52 21.02 19.73
C SER A 82 14.88 20.83 18.37
N ILE A 83 14.04 19.81 18.23
CA ILE A 83 13.30 19.48 17.01
C ILE A 83 11.81 19.61 17.31
N GLU A 84 11.11 20.38 16.47
CA GLU A 84 9.67 20.64 16.62
C GLU A 84 8.95 20.47 15.28
N ILE A 85 7.69 20.06 15.33
CA ILE A 85 6.80 19.95 14.16
C ILE A 85 5.67 20.97 14.23
N SER A 86 5.35 21.54 13.08
CA SER A 86 4.12 22.29 12.85
C SER A 86 3.25 21.59 11.82
N TYR A 87 1.96 21.43 12.15
CA TYR A 87 0.94 20.86 11.26
C TYR A 87 0.12 21.94 10.53
N ASN A 88 0.32 23.21 10.87
CA ASN A 88 -0.45 24.35 10.39
C ASN A 88 0.44 25.44 9.79
N GLY A 89 1.44 25.03 8.99
CA GLY A 89 2.30 25.97 8.26
C GLY A 89 3.15 26.90 9.15
N GLY A 90 3.39 26.53 10.40
CA GLY A 90 4.24 27.27 11.34
C GLY A 90 3.52 28.10 12.39
N ALA A 91 2.18 28.09 12.41
CA ALA A 91 1.40 28.84 13.41
C ALA A 91 1.56 28.25 14.82
N ASP A 92 1.57 26.92 14.95
CA ASP A 92 1.84 26.21 16.20
C ASP A 92 2.92 25.15 16.04
N TRP A 93 3.64 24.88 17.13
CA TRP A 93 4.75 23.93 17.18
C TRP A 93 4.58 22.93 18.32
N THR A 94 4.97 21.68 18.07
CA THR A 94 4.98 20.58 19.05
C THR A 94 6.37 20.00 19.11
N SER A 95 6.90 19.78 20.32
CA SER A 95 8.22 19.17 20.49
C SER A 95 8.21 17.72 20.00
N ILE A 96 9.14 17.38 19.10
CA ILE A 96 9.46 16.00 18.73
C ILE A 96 10.52 15.46 19.70
N ALA A 97 11.62 16.21 19.86
CA ALA A 97 12.75 15.78 20.68
C ALA A 97 13.68 16.94 21.06
N ILE A 98 14.46 16.73 22.11
CA ILE A 98 15.70 17.45 22.40
C ILE A 98 16.81 16.42 22.35
N THR A 99 17.80 16.61 21.46
CA THR A 99 18.80 15.57 21.15
C THR A 99 20.18 16.14 20.92
N SER A 100 21.21 15.30 21.00
CA SER A 100 22.58 15.64 20.65
C SER A 100 22.68 16.06 19.18
N ASN A 101 23.50 17.06 18.89
CA ASN A 101 23.73 17.57 17.54
C ASN A 101 24.63 16.61 16.74
N THR A 102 24.05 15.51 16.24
CA THR A 102 24.70 14.51 15.38
C THR A 102 24.46 14.74 13.89
N GLY A 103 23.69 15.76 13.52
CA GLY A 103 23.29 16.07 12.14
C GLY A 103 22.11 15.23 11.62
N SER A 104 21.60 14.27 12.40
CA SER A 104 20.40 13.50 12.04
C SER A 104 19.63 12.98 13.24
N TYR A 105 18.31 12.89 13.10
CA TYR A 105 17.40 12.28 14.06
C TYR A 105 16.41 11.38 13.32
N GLU A 106 16.31 10.12 13.76
CA GLU A 106 15.29 9.19 13.26
C GLU A 106 13.94 9.54 13.91
N TRP A 107 12.94 9.78 13.08
CA TRP A 107 11.60 10.15 13.51
C TRP A 107 10.57 9.28 12.81
N ILE A 108 9.55 8.88 13.55
CA ILE A 108 8.34 8.29 12.98
C ILE A 108 7.36 9.43 12.78
N VAL A 109 6.89 9.61 11.54
CA VAL A 109 5.95 10.69 11.23
C VAL A 109 4.66 10.48 12.03
N THR A 110 4.35 11.40 12.93
CA THR A 110 3.12 11.35 13.76
C THR A 110 2.08 12.38 13.29
N GLU A 111 0.85 12.24 13.77
CA GLU A 111 -0.17 13.28 13.73
C GLU A 111 -0.38 13.88 15.12
N ARG A 112 -0.82 15.15 15.20
CA ARG A 112 -1.04 15.83 16.50
C ARG A 112 -2.35 15.43 17.17
N THR A 113 -3.41 15.38 16.37
CA THR A 113 -4.80 15.03 16.73
C THR A 113 -5.54 14.62 15.46
N ARG A 114 -6.65 13.89 15.58
CA ARG A 114 -7.58 13.52 14.48
C ARG A 114 -8.26 14.72 13.76
N LEU A 115 -7.79 15.96 13.93
CA LEU A 115 -8.24 17.15 13.17
C LEU A 115 -7.09 18.05 12.66
N GLN A 116 -5.82 17.64 12.79
CA GLN A 116 -4.66 18.44 12.35
C GLN A 116 -3.62 17.62 11.55
N ARG A 117 -3.96 17.26 10.30
CA ARG A 117 -2.98 16.98 9.25
C ARG A 117 -2.35 18.27 8.75
N CYS A 118 -1.20 18.15 8.10
CA CYS A 118 -0.51 19.24 7.40
C CYS A 118 -1.50 20.05 6.55
N ASN A 119 -1.74 21.32 6.88
CA ASN A 119 -2.57 22.20 6.06
C ASN A 119 -1.76 23.45 5.63
N PRO A 120 -1.32 23.55 4.35
CA PRO A 120 -1.20 22.51 3.32
C PRO A 120 0.12 21.71 3.40
N THR A 121 1.06 22.16 4.25
CA THR A 121 2.39 21.57 4.43
C THR A 121 2.72 21.49 5.91
N CYS A 122 3.43 20.44 6.30
CA CYS A 122 4.02 20.37 7.62
C CYS A 122 5.39 21.02 7.58
N MET A 123 5.82 21.56 8.72
CA MET A 123 7.16 22.09 8.88
C MET A 123 7.88 21.41 10.02
N ILE A 124 9.16 21.09 9.81
CA ILE A 124 10.08 20.69 10.86
C ILE A 124 10.97 21.88 11.15
N ARG A 125 11.06 22.29 12.41
CA ARG A 125 11.97 23.33 12.87
C ARG A 125 13.04 22.72 13.74
N ILE A 126 14.26 23.16 13.52
CA ILE A 126 15.42 22.81 14.33
C ILE A 126 15.96 24.09 14.93
N THR A 127 16.10 24.08 16.25
CA THR A 127 16.48 25.25 17.04
C THR A 127 17.69 24.93 17.89
N ASP A 128 18.68 25.82 17.88
CA ASP A 128 19.78 25.83 18.85
C ASP A 128 19.78 27.14 19.66
N LEU A 129 20.88 27.46 20.36
CA LEU A 129 20.96 28.65 21.20
C LEU A 129 20.86 29.98 20.44
N ILE A 130 21.19 30.01 19.15
CA ILE A 130 21.32 31.26 18.36
C ILE A 130 20.66 31.20 16.98
N SER A 131 20.23 30.01 16.54
CA SER A 131 19.73 29.76 15.20
C SER A 131 18.43 28.96 15.22
N VAL A 132 17.55 29.31 14.29
CA VAL A 132 16.29 28.61 14.04
C VAL A 132 16.15 28.45 12.54
N ILE A 133 15.93 27.22 12.08
CA ILE A 133 15.74 26.90 10.67
C ILE A 133 14.57 25.95 10.52
N SER A 134 13.96 25.92 9.33
CA SER A 134 12.83 25.04 9.07
C SER A 134 12.93 24.40 7.69
N GLY A 135 12.46 23.16 7.60
CA GLY A 135 12.16 22.45 6.37
C GLY A 135 10.67 22.16 6.30
N SER A 136 10.17 21.80 5.12
CA SER A 136 8.74 21.52 4.91
C SER A 136 8.55 20.22 4.15
N PHE A 137 7.47 19.49 4.43
CA PHE A 137 7.07 18.27 3.73
C PHE A 137 5.54 18.19 3.63
N THR A 138 5.06 17.25 2.82
CA THR A 138 3.64 16.87 2.79
C THR A 138 3.48 15.43 3.26
N ILE A 139 2.30 15.12 3.80
CA ILE A 139 1.89 13.75 4.10
C ILE A 139 1.01 13.33 2.93
N PRO A 140 1.48 12.45 2.02
CA PRO A 140 0.66 11.99 0.91
C PRO A 140 -0.52 11.15 1.40
N ASP A 141 -1.66 11.30 0.73
CA ASP A 141 -2.74 10.32 0.78
C ASP A 141 -2.39 9.10 -0.08
N GLY A 142 -2.86 7.92 0.32
CA GLY A 142 -2.63 6.69 -0.42
C GLY A 142 -1.23 6.11 -0.21
N ALA A 143 -0.95 5.61 0.99
CA ALA A 143 0.36 5.03 1.31
C ALA A 143 0.26 3.66 1.99
N LEU A 144 1.25 2.80 1.73
CA LEU A 144 1.43 1.51 2.41
C LEU A 144 2.44 1.63 3.53
N ILE A 145 1.98 1.47 4.76
CA ILE A 145 2.77 1.69 5.97
C ILE A 145 2.92 0.37 6.73
N PRO A 146 4.13 -0.02 7.18
CA PRO A 146 4.29 -1.21 8.02
C PRO A 146 3.37 -1.15 9.25
N ALA A 147 2.66 -2.25 9.51
CA ALA A 147 1.69 -2.29 10.61
C ALA A 147 2.39 -2.20 11.98
N ARG A 148 1.67 -1.61 12.93
CA ARG A 148 2.07 -1.44 14.34
C ARG A 148 0.96 -2.00 15.21
N GLY A 149 1.32 -2.60 16.34
CA GLY A 149 0.35 -3.06 17.33
C GLY A 149 -0.16 -1.92 18.21
N SER A 150 -1.03 -2.25 19.16
CA SER A 150 -1.71 -1.35 20.10
C SER A 150 -0.77 -0.44 20.91
N THR A 151 0.47 -0.88 21.17
CA THR A 151 1.51 -0.09 21.86
C THR A 151 2.26 0.89 20.95
N GLY A 152 1.95 0.92 19.65
CA GLY A 152 2.69 1.66 18.62
C GLY A 152 4.00 0.98 18.18
N ALA A 153 4.38 -0.14 18.80
CA ALA A 153 5.53 -0.95 18.39
C ALA A 153 5.29 -1.60 17.02
N HIS A 154 6.35 -1.75 16.23
CA HIS A 154 6.28 -2.44 14.95
C HIS A 154 5.98 -3.93 15.14
N ILE A 155 5.08 -4.45 14.31
CA ILE A 155 4.80 -5.89 14.25
C ILE A 155 5.99 -6.64 13.64
N ASP A 156 6.61 -6.05 12.62
CA ASP A 156 7.82 -6.58 11.98
C ASP A 156 8.70 -5.44 11.42
N ASP A 157 9.86 -5.25 12.06
CA ASP A 157 10.86 -4.24 11.69
C ASP A 157 11.81 -4.67 10.56
N GLN A 158 11.75 -5.92 10.09
CA GLN A 158 12.72 -6.42 9.11
C GLN A 158 12.41 -5.91 7.69
N PRO A 159 13.42 -5.48 6.91
CA PRO A 159 13.28 -5.22 5.47
C PRO A 159 12.58 -6.34 4.72
N ILE A 160 11.53 -6.04 3.96
CA ILE A 160 10.79 -7.10 3.25
C ILE A 160 11.54 -7.61 2.03
N ALA A 161 12.37 -6.78 1.39
CA ALA A 161 13.07 -7.09 0.15
C ALA A 161 13.97 -8.34 0.25
N ASN A 162 14.50 -8.63 1.44
CA ASN A 162 15.45 -9.72 1.69
C ASN A 162 14.82 -10.96 2.36
N THR A 163 13.50 -11.03 2.42
CA THR A 163 12.77 -12.13 3.05
C THR A 163 11.99 -12.94 2.02
N GLU A 164 11.54 -14.14 2.39
CA GLU A 164 10.54 -14.90 1.61
C GLU A 164 9.10 -14.52 1.99
N LYS A 165 8.91 -13.59 2.93
CA LYS A 165 7.58 -13.14 3.39
C LYS A 165 6.86 -12.37 2.29
N LEU A 166 5.56 -12.52 2.23
CA LEU A 166 4.65 -11.80 1.34
C LEU A 166 4.08 -10.54 2.05
N PRO A 167 3.81 -9.45 1.33
CA PRO A 167 3.09 -8.32 1.92
C PRO A 167 1.63 -8.72 2.21
N LEU A 168 1.18 -8.44 3.43
CA LEU A 168 -0.23 -8.51 3.82
C LEU A 168 -0.75 -7.08 3.99
N ILE A 169 -1.72 -6.68 3.18
CA ILE A 169 -2.27 -5.32 3.18
C ILE A 169 -3.59 -5.30 3.94
N LEU A 170 -3.69 -4.43 4.92
CA LEU A 170 -4.86 -4.20 5.74
C LEU A 170 -5.54 -2.91 5.27
N ILE A 171 -6.80 -3.00 4.88
CA ILE A 171 -7.57 -1.88 4.34
C ILE A 171 -8.80 -1.65 5.23
N TYR A 172 -8.75 -0.61 6.05
CA TYR A 172 -9.91 -0.21 6.86
C TYR A 172 -11.01 0.37 5.95
N GLY A 173 -12.24 0.42 6.46
CA GLY A 173 -13.36 1.03 5.76
C GLY A 173 -13.46 2.54 5.98
N ILE A 174 -14.64 3.00 6.35
CA ILE A 174 -14.90 4.42 6.57
C ILE A 174 -14.43 4.80 7.97
N ARG A 175 -13.69 5.90 8.09
CA ARG A 175 -13.29 6.46 9.40
C ARG A 175 -14.33 7.45 9.91
N LEU A 176 -15.40 6.98 10.54
CA LEU A 176 -16.41 7.85 11.16
C LEU A 176 -15.89 8.37 12.50
N SER A 177 -14.98 9.34 12.43
CA SER A 177 -14.33 9.86 13.63
C SER A 177 -15.32 10.50 14.62
N THR A 178 -16.52 10.91 14.17
CA THR A 178 -17.64 11.28 15.04
C THR A 178 -18.99 11.30 14.28
N ILE A 179 -19.98 10.54 14.73
CA ILE A 179 -21.40 10.88 14.51
C ILE A 179 -22.01 11.13 15.90
N PHE A 180 -22.69 12.26 16.10
CA PHE A 180 -23.35 12.62 17.38
C PHE A 180 -22.47 12.60 18.65
N GLY A 181 -21.16 12.83 18.55
CA GLY A 181 -20.24 12.85 19.69
C GLY A 181 -19.76 11.47 20.17
N TYR A 182 -20.06 10.40 19.43
CA TYR A 182 -19.59 9.03 19.69
C TYR A 182 -18.50 8.61 18.69
N GLN A 183 -17.52 7.83 19.15
CA GLN A 183 -16.45 7.30 18.29
C GLN A 183 -16.93 6.03 17.60
N ILE A 184 -17.18 6.11 16.29
CA ILE A 184 -17.66 4.99 15.49
C ILE A 184 -16.54 4.57 14.51
N GLY A 185 -15.65 3.68 14.93
CA GLY A 185 -14.65 3.05 14.04
C GLY A 185 -13.61 3.96 13.36
N GLY A 186 -12.53 3.35 12.90
CA GLY A 186 -11.57 3.99 11.98
C GLY A 186 -10.45 4.81 12.62
N ASP A 187 -9.90 4.36 13.73
CA ASP A 187 -8.52 4.68 14.09
C ASP A 187 -7.59 3.49 13.88
N GLU A 188 -6.34 3.67 14.26
CA GLU A 188 -5.27 2.67 14.17
C GLU A 188 -5.61 1.38 14.93
N ALA A 189 -6.55 1.43 15.88
CA ALA A 189 -6.98 0.28 16.68
C ALA A 189 -7.90 -0.69 15.93
N THR A 190 -8.44 -0.30 14.76
CA THR A 190 -9.29 -1.17 13.93
C THR A 190 -8.67 -2.55 13.69
N TRP A 191 -7.34 -2.61 13.57
CA TRP A 191 -6.60 -3.84 13.32
C TRP A 191 -5.88 -4.38 14.56
N ASP A 192 -6.03 -3.78 15.74
CA ASP A 192 -5.26 -4.18 16.92
C ASP A 192 -5.55 -5.63 17.31
N GLY A 193 -6.82 -6.05 17.38
CA GLY A 193 -7.17 -7.43 17.71
C GLY A 193 -6.63 -8.43 16.69
N PHE A 194 -6.76 -8.14 15.39
CA PHE A 194 -6.16 -8.97 14.34
C PHE A 194 -4.63 -9.01 14.43
N LEU A 195 -3.96 -7.89 14.70
CA LEU A 195 -2.50 -7.81 14.77
C LEU A 195 -1.94 -8.47 16.03
N GLU A 196 -2.64 -8.39 17.17
CA GLU A 196 -2.32 -9.14 18.38
C GLU A 196 -2.44 -10.65 18.13
N TYR A 197 -3.52 -11.07 17.48
CA TYR A 197 -3.67 -12.45 17.04
C TYR A 197 -2.58 -12.85 16.04
N PHE A 198 -2.27 -12.01 15.04
CA PHE A 198 -1.23 -12.25 14.03
C PHE A 198 0.12 -12.56 14.66
N VAL A 199 0.53 -11.77 15.66
CA VAL A 199 1.79 -11.97 16.41
C VAL A 199 1.76 -13.27 17.23
N SER A 200 0.58 -13.70 17.69
CA SER A 200 0.42 -14.98 18.38
C SER A 200 0.55 -16.21 17.47
N GLN A 201 0.45 -16.04 16.14
CA GLN A 201 0.43 -17.14 15.18
C GLN A 201 1.76 -17.29 14.41
N PRO A 202 2.58 -18.33 14.70
CA PRO A 202 3.86 -18.53 14.02
C PRO A 202 3.74 -18.70 12.50
N ALA A 203 2.66 -19.32 12.02
CA ALA A 203 2.43 -19.52 10.59
C ALA A 203 2.24 -18.19 9.85
N LEU A 204 1.54 -17.23 10.46
CA LEU A 204 1.35 -15.90 9.90
C LEU A 204 2.67 -15.10 9.92
N LEU A 205 3.36 -15.09 11.07
CA LEU A 205 4.66 -14.40 11.20
C LEU A 205 5.72 -14.90 10.23
N GLN A 206 5.74 -16.20 9.91
CA GLN A 206 6.69 -16.77 8.96
C GLN A 206 6.35 -16.42 7.50
N ARG A 207 5.08 -16.20 7.19
CA ARG A 207 4.58 -16.08 5.82
C ARG A 207 4.36 -14.64 5.38
N PHE A 208 3.94 -13.77 6.28
CA PHE A 208 3.50 -12.41 5.95
C PHE A 208 4.24 -11.33 6.73
N LYS A 209 4.34 -10.17 6.11
CA LYS A 209 4.63 -8.91 6.79
C LYS A 209 3.44 -7.96 6.60
N PRO A 210 2.76 -7.51 7.66
CA PRO A 210 1.57 -6.68 7.55
C PRO A 210 1.90 -5.20 7.29
N TYR A 211 1.07 -4.58 6.45
CA TYR A 211 1.05 -3.17 6.11
C TYR A 211 -0.40 -2.67 6.20
N VAL A 212 -0.60 -1.42 6.61
CA VAL A 212 -1.89 -0.74 6.54
C VAL A 212 -1.87 0.17 5.32
N PHE A 213 -2.90 0.08 4.48
CA PHE A 213 -3.14 1.07 3.43
C PHE A 213 -3.88 2.25 4.04
N PHE A 214 -3.26 3.42 3.94
CA PHE A 214 -3.78 4.65 4.51
C PHE A 214 -4.21 5.60 3.40
N TYR A 215 -5.50 5.93 3.40
CA TYR A 215 -6.17 6.81 2.44
C TYR A 215 -7.19 7.71 3.15
N ASP A 216 -7.47 8.88 2.57
CA ASP A 216 -8.45 9.78 3.15
C ASP A 216 -9.87 9.27 2.91
N SER A 217 -10.43 8.66 3.96
CA SER A 217 -11.80 8.16 3.91
C SER A 217 -12.82 9.20 4.36
N LEU A 218 -12.50 10.27 5.14
CA LEU A 218 -13.45 11.26 5.70
C LEU A 218 -12.79 12.48 6.44
N TRP A 219 -11.68 13.04 5.95
CA TRP A 219 -10.93 14.05 6.73
C TRP A 219 -11.29 15.52 6.45
N SER A 220 -11.65 15.84 5.22
CA SER A 220 -12.00 17.20 4.81
C SER A 220 -13.36 17.17 4.11
N ASN A 221 -13.97 18.31 3.78
CA ASN A 221 -15.24 18.39 3.05
C ASN A 221 -15.17 17.79 1.61
N SER A 222 -14.27 16.84 1.36
CA SER A 222 -14.04 16.04 0.18
C SER A 222 -13.61 14.65 0.66
N ILE A 223 -14.41 13.65 0.35
CA ILE A 223 -14.16 12.23 0.63
C ILE A 223 -13.54 11.62 -0.62
N THR A 224 -12.54 10.74 -0.48
CA THR A 224 -11.98 10.05 -1.67
C THR A 224 -12.98 9.02 -2.17
N PRO A 225 -13.48 9.11 -3.42
CA PRO A 225 -14.32 8.07 -4.01
C PRO A 225 -13.62 6.71 -4.01
N VAL A 226 -14.37 5.63 -3.92
CA VAL A 226 -13.83 4.27 -3.84
C VAL A 226 -12.95 3.94 -5.06
N PHE A 227 -13.33 4.43 -6.24
CA PHE A 227 -12.52 4.31 -7.45
C PHE A 227 -11.15 4.99 -7.30
N ASP A 228 -11.11 6.22 -6.79
CA ASP A 228 -9.86 6.95 -6.61
C ASP A 228 -8.99 6.36 -5.50
N ALA A 229 -9.61 5.85 -4.42
CA ALA A 229 -8.90 5.10 -3.39
C ALA A 229 -8.28 3.80 -3.97
N GLY A 230 -8.96 3.13 -4.91
CA GLY A 230 -8.43 2.00 -5.66
C GLY A 230 -7.22 2.38 -6.52
N ALA A 231 -7.26 3.54 -7.18
CA ALA A 231 -6.12 4.09 -7.91
C ALA A 231 -4.93 4.42 -6.99
N GLN A 232 -5.20 5.00 -5.82
CA GLN A 232 -4.19 5.28 -4.80
C GLN A 232 -3.53 4.00 -4.29
N LEU A 233 -4.30 2.92 -4.09
CA LEU A 233 -3.74 1.61 -3.72
C LEU A 233 -2.82 1.05 -4.82
N ARG A 234 -3.22 1.16 -6.09
CA ARG A 234 -2.36 0.81 -7.23
C ARG A 234 -1.05 1.59 -7.17
N ASP A 235 -1.11 2.91 -6.99
CA ASP A 235 0.08 3.77 -7.00
C ASP A 235 1.01 3.48 -5.81
N ALA A 236 0.45 3.23 -4.63
CA ALA A 236 1.22 2.84 -3.45
C ALA A 236 1.93 1.49 -3.66
N LEU A 237 1.26 0.50 -4.27
CA LEU A 237 1.88 -0.77 -4.63
C LEU A 237 2.95 -0.58 -5.72
N HIS A 238 2.68 0.24 -6.74
CA HIS A 238 3.64 0.53 -7.80
C HIS A 238 4.92 1.12 -7.23
N GLN A 239 4.80 2.09 -6.31
CA GLN A 239 5.92 2.68 -5.60
C GLN A 239 6.71 1.62 -4.83
N LYS A 240 6.04 0.72 -4.09
CA LYS A 240 6.72 -0.39 -3.38
C LYS A 240 7.41 -1.37 -4.32
N TYR A 241 6.92 -1.58 -5.53
CA TYR A 241 7.59 -2.42 -6.53
C TYR A 241 8.81 -1.74 -7.17
N GLN A 242 8.77 -0.42 -7.34
CA GLN A 242 9.86 0.36 -7.91
C GLN A 242 10.93 0.79 -6.90
N ASP A 243 10.65 0.66 -5.59
CA ASP A 243 11.58 1.00 -4.52
C ASP A 243 12.89 0.19 -4.71
N PRO A 244 14.06 0.85 -4.82
CA PRO A 244 15.35 0.17 -4.96
C PRO A 244 15.96 -0.29 -3.62
N GLY A 245 15.30 0.05 -2.51
CA GLY A 245 15.77 -0.10 -1.15
C GLY A 245 15.14 -1.29 -0.38
N PRO A 246 15.39 -1.34 0.94
CA PRO A 246 14.98 -2.46 1.80
C PRO A 246 13.45 -2.67 1.91
N ASP A 247 12.66 -1.65 1.56
CA ASP A 247 11.20 -1.68 1.61
C ASP A 247 10.56 -2.16 0.31
N SER A 248 11.37 -2.50 -0.70
CA SER A 248 10.90 -3.02 -1.98
C SER A 248 10.13 -4.32 -1.84
N PHE A 249 8.96 -4.38 -2.48
CA PHE A 249 8.20 -5.63 -2.59
C PHE A 249 8.82 -6.59 -3.61
N ALA A 250 9.76 -6.13 -4.45
CA ALA A 250 10.49 -6.96 -5.41
C ALA A 250 9.59 -7.84 -6.31
N GLY A 251 8.41 -7.32 -6.67
CA GLY A 251 7.40 -8.01 -7.49
C GLY A 251 6.61 -9.11 -6.77
N LYS A 252 6.73 -9.24 -5.44
CA LYS A 252 5.95 -10.21 -4.66
C LYS A 252 4.46 -9.92 -4.75
N PRO A 253 3.60 -10.94 -4.94
CA PRO A 253 2.16 -10.74 -4.89
C PRO A 253 1.73 -10.45 -3.44
N VAL A 254 0.59 -9.79 -3.27
CA VAL A 254 0.09 -9.33 -1.97
C VAL A 254 -1.16 -10.09 -1.54
N ALA A 255 -1.31 -10.34 -0.24
CA ALA A 255 -2.60 -10.73 0.32
C ALA A 255 -3.29 -9.49 0.89
N ILE A 256 -4.62 -9.44 0.84
CA ILE A 256 -5.40 -8.30 1.34
C ILE A 256 -6.44 -8.79 2.34
N VAL A 257 -6.54 -8.12 3.49
CA VAL A 257 -7.68 -8.21 4.40
C VAL A 257 -8.30 -6.81 4.45
N ALA A 258 -9.58 -6.73 4.14
CA ALA A 258 -10.26 -5.46 3.97
C ALA A 258 -11.60 -5.48 4.69
N HIS A 259 -11.92 -4.40 5.41
CA HIS A 259 -13.15 -4.26 6.16
C HIS A 259 -14.07 -3.23 5.51
N SER A 260 -15.38 -3.49 5.51
CA SER A 260 -16.41 -2.55 5.09
C SER A 260 -16.12 -1.99 3.69
N MET A 261 -16.21 -0.67 3.49
CA MET A 261 -15.85 0.04 2.25
C MET A 261 -14.45 -0.31 1.73
N GLY A 262 -13.50 -0.63 2.61
CA GLY A 262 -12.14 -1.02 2.24
C GLY A 262 -12.12 -2.24 1.32
N GLY A 263 -13.09 -3.14 1.42
CA GLY A 263 -13.24 -4.26 0.49
C GLY A 263 -13.67 -3.82 -0.91
N LEU A 264 -14.51 -2.78 -1.03
CA LEU A 264 -14.82 -2.17 -2.32
C LEU A 264 -13.60 -1.45 -2.91
N VAL A 265 -12.79 -0.77 -2.07
CA VAL A 265 -11.51 -0.18 -2.49
C VAL A 265 -10.58 -1.26 -3.05
N ALA A 266 -10.45 -2.39 -2.36
CA ALA A 266 -9.64 -3.51 -2.81
C ALA A 266 -10.16 -4.09 -4.14
N ARG A 267 -11.48 -4.25 -4.28
CA ARG A 267 -12.09 -4.73 -5.53
C ARG A 267 -11.92 -3.76 -6.68
N SER A 268 -12.15 -2.47 -6.46
CA SER A 268 -11.90 -1.42 -7.44
C SER A 268 -10.45 -1.47 -7.89
N PHE A 269 -9.49 -1.49 -6.96
CA PHE A 269 -8.07 -1.74 -7.24
C PHE A 269 -7.88 -2.96 -8.14
N MET A 270 -8.46 -4.10 -7.77
CA MET A 270 -8.27 -5.35 -8.48
C MET A 270 -8.86 -5.34 -9.90
N GLN A 271 -10.00 -4.69 -10.10
CA GLN A 271 -10.82 -4.81 -11.31
C GLN A 271 -10.77 -3.58 -12.24
N ASN A 272 -10.53 -2.37 -11.71
CA ASN A 272 -10.63 -1.13 -12.49
C ASN A 272 -9.29 -0.40 -12.69
N HIS A 273 -8.21 -0.85 -12.06
CA HIS A 273 -6.92 -0.17 -12.17
C HIS A 273 -5.84 -1.07 -12.74
N TRP A 274 -5.11 -0.53 -13.72
CA TRP A 274 -3.99 -1.18 -14.40
C TRP A 274 -2.68 -0.51 -14.01
N PHE A 275 -1.65 -1.34 -13.83
CA PHE A 275 -0.27 -0.88 -13.69
C PHE A 275 0.30 -0.42 -15.05
N PRO A 276 1.40 0.36 -15.05
CA PRO A 276 2.05 0.80 -16.28
C PRO A 276 2.56 -0.33 -17.19
N ASP A 277 2.75 -1.53 -16.65
CA ASP A 277 3.13 -2.73 -17.40
C ASP A 277 1.94 -3.42 -18.10
N GLY A 278 0.72 -2.88 -17.95
CA GLY A 278 -0.50 -3.43 -18.54
C GLY A 278 -1.16 -4.53 -17.72
N SER A 279 -0.60 -4.91 -16.56
CA SER A 279 -1.25 -5.85 -15.64
C SER A 279 -2.39 -5.18 -14.86
N GLN A 280 -3.49 -5.91 -14.67
CA GLN A 280 -4.61 -5.46 -13.84
C GLN A 280 -4.25 -5.62 -12.35
N GLY A 281 -4.81 -4.78 -11.48
CA GLY A 281 -4.50 -4.79 -10.05
C GLY A 281 -4.63 -6.18 -9.40
N GLY A 282 -5.67 -6.93 -9.78
CA GLY A 282 -5.96 -8.24 -9.24
C GLY A 282 -4.94 -9.31 -9.62
N GLU A 283 -4.11 -9.09 -10.64
CA GLU A 283 -2.98 -9.97 -10.97
C GLU A 283 -1.89 -9.93 -9.91
N ARG A 284 -1.77 -8.80 -9.18
CA ARG A 284 -0.83 -8.64 -8.06
C ARG A 284 -1.38 -9.20 -6.74
N VAL A 285 -2.63 -9.63 -6.69
CA VAL A 285 -3.30 -10.11 -5.47
C VAL A 285 -3.33 -11.63 -5.43
N LEU A 286 -2.84 -12.22 -4.33
CA LEU A 286 -2.98 -13.64 -4.02
C LEU A 286 -4.43 -13.98 -3.64
N ARG A 287 -4.98 -13.17 -2.74
CA ARG A 287 -6.27 -13.37 -2.11
C ARG A 287 -6.75 -12.06 -1.49
N LEU A 288 -8.06 -11.85 -1.53
CA LEU A 288 -8.75 -10.78 -0.85
C LEU A 288 -9.72 -11.41 0.15
N ILE A 289 -9.56 -11.10 1.44
CA ILE A 289 -10.53 -11.43 2.48
C ILE A 289 -11.32 -10.15 2.77
N THR A 290 -12.61 -10.16 2.52
CA THR A 290 -13.52 -9.07 2.83
C THR A 290 -14.29 -9.36 4.11
N LEU A 291 -14.33 -8.38 5.01
CA LEU A 291 -15.03 -8.45 6.29
C LEU A 291 -16.16 -7.42 6.23
N ALA A 292 -17.41 -7.87 6.27
CA ALA A 292 -18.58 -7.00 6.26
C ALA A 292 -18.59 -5.99 5.09
N THR A 293 -18.05 -6.37 3.94
CA THR A 293 -17.95 -5.46 2.80
C THR A 293 -19.29 -5.34 2.08
N PRO A 294 -19.83 -4.13 1.84
CA PRO A 294 -21.09 -3.96 1.12
C PRO A 294 -20.90 -4.21 -0.38
N HIS A 295 -20.73 -5.47 -0.82
CA HIS A 295 -20.47 -5.78 -2.23
C HIS A 295 -21.61 -5.34 -3.15
N HIS A 296 -22.83 -5.29 -2.66
CA HIS A 296 -24.03 -4.77 -3.33
C HIS A 296 -24.47 -3.39 -2.81
N GLY A 297 -23.62 -2.74 -2.02
CA GLY A 297 -23.95 -1.52 -1.29
C GLY A 297 -24.66 -1.83 0.00
N THR A 298 -25.29 -0.82 0.59
CA THR A 298 -26.21 -0.98 1.72
C THR A 298 -27.45 -0.10 1.52
N PRO A 299 -28.67 -0.60 1.79
CA PRO A 299 -29.90 0.18 1.74
C PRO A 299 -29.86 1.44 2.62
N VAL A 300 -29.11 1.41 3.73
CA VAL A 300 -28.96 2.54 4.66
C VAL A 300 -28.23 3.74 4.01
N ALA A 301 -27.45 3.49 2.95
CA ALA A 301 -26.84 4.55 2.15
C ALA A 301 -27.83 5.17 1.13
N ASN A 302 -29.03 4.62 0.97
CA ASN A 302 -30.07 5.21 0.12
C ASN A 302 -31.14 5.95 0.91
N ASP A 303 -31.21 5.76 2.25
CA ASP A 303 -32.32 6.28 3.05
C ASP A 303 -32.18 7.77 3.40
N PRO A 304 -33.16 8.63 3.05
CA PRO A 304 -33.28 10.01 3.54
C PRO A 304 -33.63 10.17 5.03
N LEU A 305 -33.78 9.12 5.86
CA LEU A 305 -34.08 9.23 7.31
C LEU A 305 -32.94 9.78 8.21
N HIS A 306 -31.89 10.39 7.63
CA HIS A 306 -30.86 11.19 8.32
C HIS A 306 -29.76 10.42 9.10
N LEU A 307 -29.36 9.22 8.70
CA LEU A 307 -28.08 8.66 9.18
C LEU A 307 -26.87 9.28 8.46
N PHE A 308 -27.04 9.66 7.18
CA PHE A 308 -26.07 10.39 6.38
C PHE A 308 -26.78 11.60 5.75
N ASP A 309 -26.48 12.82 6.22
CA ASP A 309 -27.05 14.04 5.64
C ASP A 309 -26.46 14.28 4.22
N PRO A 310 -27.23 14.19 3.13
CA PRO A 310 -26.70 14.36 1.78
C PRO A 310 -26.00 15.72 1.55
N ASP A 311 -26.40 16.77 2.29
CA ASP A 311 -25.81 18.11 2.22
C ASP A 311 -24.45 18.19 2.95
N GLU A 312 -24.17 17.27 3.89
CA GLU A 312 -22.86 17.13 4.57
C GLU A 312 -21.98 16.02 3.96
N TRP A 313 -22.59 15.00 3.34
CA TRP A 313 -21.95 13.72 3.00
C TRP A 313 -21.88 13.39 1.50
N GLY A 314 -22.48 14.20 0.60
CA GLY A 314 -22.15 14.30 -0.84
C GLY A 314 -22.04 13.00 -1.65
N ASP A 315 -21.04 12.94 -2.55
CA ASP A 315 -20.77 11.84 -3.51
C ASP A 315 -20.40 10.50 -2.84
N PHE A 316 -19.97 10.52 -1.58
CA PHE A 316 -19.55 9.33 -0.83
C PHE A 316 -20.68 8.33 -0.60
N VAL A 317 -21.86 8.85 -0.29
CA VAL A 317 -23.06 8.03 -0.10
C VAL A 317 -23.34 7.24 -1.39
N GLN A 318 -23.06 7.81 -2.57
CA GLN A 318 -23.33 7.18 -3.86
C GLN A 318 -22.51 5.91 -4.09
N ASP A 319 -21.24 5.85 -3.69
CA ASP A 319 -20.41 4.65 -3.89
C ASP A 319 -20.89 3.44 -3.06
N LEU A 320 -21.62 3.70 -1.96
CA LEU A 320 -22.15 2.67 -1.06
C LEU A 320 -23.64 2.39 -1.28
N GLN A 321 -24.31 3.16 -2.13
CA GLN A 321 -25.73 2.96 -2.43
C GLN A 321 -25.96 1.56 -2.98
N TRP A 322 -27.11 1.02 -2.60
CA TRP A 322 -27.61 -0.27 -3.03
C TRP A 322 -27.65 -0.36 -4.56
N ASP A 323 -27.06 -1.42 -5.10
CA ASP A 323 -27.02 -1.66 -6.55
C ASP A 323 -28.31 -2.32 -7.09
N ASN A 324 -29.21 -2.70 -6.17
CA ASN A 324 -30.46 -3.41 -6.41
C ASN A 324 -30.24 -4.73 -7.19
N HIS A 325 -29.19 -5.48 -6.83
CA HIS A 325 -28.82 -6.75 -7.48
C HIS A 325 -29.96 -7.77 -7.55
N LYS A 326 -30.87 -7.73 -6.56
CA LYS A 326 -32.11 -8.49 -6.54
C LYS A 326 -33.29 -7.53 -6.37
N TYR A 327 -34.35 -7.78 -7.14
CA TYR A 327 -35.59 -7.04 -6.99
C TYR A 327 -36.16 -7.24 -5.57
N ASN A 328 -36.26 -6.14 -4.84
CA ASN A 328 -36.92 -6.06 -3.55
C ASN A 328 -37.93 -4.90 -3.60
N PRO A 329 -39.23 -5.13 -3.32
CA PRO A 329 -40.24 -4.07 -3.37
C PRO A 329 -40.01 -2.93 -2.37
N PHE A 330 -39.28 -3.17 -1.27
CA PHE A 330 -38.96 -2.15 -0.27
C PHE A 330 -37.86 -1.20 -0.73
N THR A 331 -36.95 -1.66 -1.60
CA THR A 331 -35.83 -0.86 -2.14
C THR A 331 -35.97 -0.60 -3.65
N ALA A 332 -37.15 -0.86 -4.23
CA ALA A 332 -37.35 -0.80 -5.68
C ALA A 332 -37.21 0.62 -6.26
N ASP A 333 -37.51 1.63 -5.45
CA ASP A 333 -37.47 3.04 -5.84
C ASP A 333 -36.11 3.70 -5.53
N PHE A 334 -35.15 2.95 -4.96
CA PHE A 334 -33.82 3.48 -4.66
C PHE A 334 -33.04 3.78 -5.94
N PRO A 335 -32.23 4.87 -5.97
CA PRO A 335 -31.37 5.14 -7.09
C PRO A 335 -30.37 3.99 -7.27
N LEU A 336 -30.16 3.58 -8.52
CA LEU A 336 -29.20 2.54 -8.85
C LEU A 336 -27.78 3.08 -8.76
N ASN A 337 -26.91 2.35 -8.08
CA ASN A 337 -25.48 2.60 -8.10
C ASN A 337 -24.85 1.97 -9.37
N ASP A 338 -24.84 2.72 -10.47
CA ASP A 338 -24.36 2.23 -11.77
C ASP A 338 -22.88 1.81 -11.72
N TRP A 339 -22.04 2.52 -10.97
CA TRP A 339 -20.63 2.16 -10.80
C TRP A 339 -20.48 0.80 -10.10
N LEU A 340 -21.20 0.58 -9.01
CA LEU A 340 -21.13 -0.69 -8.28
C LEU A 340 -21.73 -1.84 -9.10
N ARG A 341 -22.79 -1.55 -9.87
CA ARG A 341 -23.32 -2.51 -10.85
C ARG A 341 -22.28 -2.89 -11.90
N GLU A 342 -21.51 -1.93 -12.42
CA GLU A 342 -20.41 -2.21 -13.34
C GLU A 342 -19.31 -3.06 -12.67
N LEU A 343 -18.89 -2.69 -11.45
CA LEU A 343 -17.92 -3.44 -10.65
C LEU A 343 -18.37 -4.88 -10.38
N ASN A 344 -19.68 -5.06 -10.20
CA ASN A 344 -20.32 -6.36 -9.98
C ASN A 344 -20.68 -7.08 -11.28
N CYS A 345 -20.52 -6.46 -12.46
CA CYS A 345 -21.03 -6.93 -13.75
C CYS A 345 -22.55 -7.20 -13.77
N ILE A 346 -23.39 -6.33 -13.20
CA ILE A 346 -24.84 -6.54 -13.07
C ILE A 346 -25.64 -5.62 -14.00
N PRO A 347 -26.37 -6.18 -15.00
CA PRO A 347 -26.42 -7.59 -15.40
C PRO A 347 -25.14 -8.07 -16.09
N ASP A 348 -24.95 -9.38 -16.22
CA ASP A 348 -23.73 -10.01 -16.79
C ASP A 348 -23.31 -9.45 -18.15
N SER A 349 -24.25 -8.87 -18.91
CA SER A 349 -23.98 -8.21 -20.19
C SER A 349 -23.17 -6.90 -20.07
N ILE A 350 -23.10 -6.29 -18.89
CA ILE A 350 -22.33 -5.07 -18.63
C ILE A 350 -20.84 -5.37 -18.41
N CYS A 351 -20.51 -6.62 -18.06
CA CYS A 351 -19.13 -7.04 -17.85
C CYS A 351 -18.27 -6.70 -19.09
N PRO A 352 -17.18 -5.94 -18.96
CA PRO A 352 -16.35 -5.57 -20.11
C PRO A 352 -15.74 -6.84 -20.74
N THR A 353 -16.31 -7.36 -21.83
CA THR A 353 -15.82 -8.58 -22.50
C THR A 353 -14.67 -8.31 -23.47
N SER A 354 -14.07 -7.11 -23.46
CA SER A 354 -12.90 -6.80 -24.27
C SER A 354 -11.70 -7.61 -23.79
N ALA A 355 -10.90 -8.12 -24.74
CA ALA A 355 -9.84 -9.10 -24.54
C ALA A 355 -8.81 -8.68 -23.47
N GLY A 356 -9.03 -9.06 -22.21
CA GLY A 356 -8.09 -8.83 -21.11
C GLY A 356 -8.71 -8.52 -19.74
N TYR A 357 -9.99 -8.13 -19.66
CA TYR A 357 -10.62 -7.78 -18.38
C TYR A 357 -10.90 -9.02 -17.52
N ARG A 358 -10.46 -9.01 -16.26
CA ARG A 358 -10.72 -10.08 -15.27
C ARG A 358 -11.38 -9.51 -14.01
N THR A 359 -12.29 -10.30 -13.43
CA THR A 359 -13.02 -9.92 -12.22
C THR A 359 -12.37 -10.43 -10.92
N PHE A 360 -11.57 -11.49 -10.99
CA PHE A 360 -10.84 -12.08 -9.86
C PHE A 360 -11.73 -12.55 -8.69
N TYR A 361 -12.99 -12.92 -8.96
CA TYR A 361 -13.90 -13.42 -7.91
C TYR A 361 -13.38 -14.71 -7.26
N GLU A 362 -12.61 -15.51 -8.01
CA GLU A 362 -11.91 -16.71 -7.54
C GLU A 362 -10.81 -16.44 -6.50
N LYS A 363 -10.54 -15.16 -6.17
CA LYS A 363 -9.59 -14.76 -5.15
C LYS A 363 -10.27 -14.21 -3.88
N ILE A 364 -11.59 -14.10 -3.87
CA ILE A 364 -12.35 -13.43 -2.81
C ILE A 364 -12.83 -14.44 -1.76
N PHE A 365 -12.60 -14.11 -0.49
CA PHE A 365 -13.13 -14.76 0.70
C PHE A 365 -14.07 -13.76 1.36
N ALA A 366 -15.37 -14.00 1.27
CA ALA A 366 -16.38 -13.04 1.68
C ALA A 366 -16.96 -13.41 3.05
N TYR A 367 -16.66 -12.62 4.08
CA TYR A 367 -17.12 -12.86 5.45
C TYR A 367 -18.17 -11.83 5.88
N ALA A 368 -19.32 -12.34 6.32
CA ALA A 368 -20.44 -11.53 6.79
C ALA A 368 -20.61 -11.65 8.31
N GLY A 369 -20.92 -10.54 8.96
CA GLY A 369 -21.46 -10.54 10.31
C GLY A 369 -22.99 -10.65 10.26
N ASP A 370 -23.57 -11.25 11.30
CA ASP A 370 -24.99 -11.20 11.59
C ASP A 370 -25.13 -10.90 13.08
N SER A 371 -25.65 -9.72 13.45
CA SER A 371 -25.77 -9.32 14.86
C SER A 371 -26.88 -10.08 15.59
N GLY A 372 -27.74 -10.82 14.87
CA GLY A 372 -28.76 -11.70 15.43
C GLY A 372 -29.82 -10.98 16.27
N GLY A 373 -30.08 -9.69 16.05
CA GLY A 373 -31.00 -8.90 16.87
C GLY A 373 -30.37 -8.26 18.11
N THR A 374 -29.09 -8.55 18.39
CA THR A 374 -28.35 -8.01 19.54
C THR A 374 -27.44 -6.88 19.09
N SER A 375 -28.03 -5.71 18.90
CA SER A 375 -27.31 -4.50 18.53
C SER A 375 -26.39 -4.00 19.65
N HIS A 376 -25.17 -3.58 19.30
CA HIS A 376 -24.44 -2.59 20.10
C HIS A 376 -25.33 -1.34 20.28
N PRO A 377 -25.32 -0.62 21.42
CA PRO A 377 -26.23 0.51 21.67
C PRO A 377 -26.20 1.64 20.62
N GLU A 378 -25.15 1.67 19.80
CA GLU A 378 -24.89 2.67 18.75
C GLU A 378 -25.37 2.21 17.36
N LEU A 379 -25.74 0.94 17.19
CA LEU A 379 -26.15 0.31 15.93
C LEU A 379 -27.65 -0.08 15.87
N ILE A 380 -28.41 0.19 16.93
CA ILE A 380 -29.83 -0.20 17.05
C ILE A 380 -30.69 0.34 15.90
N ALA A 381 -30.47 1.60 15.51
CA ALA A 381 -31.28 2.26 14.49
C ALA A 381 -31.07 1.66 13.08
N PRO A 382 -29.81 1.56 12.57
CA PRO A 382 -29.53 0.90 11.30
C PRO A 382 -30.00 -0.57 11.18
N GLU A 383 -29.87 -1.37 12.25
CA GLU A 383 -30.24 -2.80 12.25
C GLU A 383 -31.76 -3.00 12.09
N GLU A 384 -32.56 -2.25 12.86
CA GLU A 384 -34.03 -2.28 12.74
C GLU A 384 -34.48 -1.77 11.36
N GLU A 385 -33.80 -0.76 10.82
CA GLU A 385 -34.09 -0.16 9.51
C GLU A 385 -33.83 -1.14 8.35
N LEU A 386 -32.69 -1.85 8.37
CA LEU A 386 -32.41 -2.92 7.41
C LEU A 386 -33.46 -4.05 7.49
N GLY A 387 -33.91 -4.39 8.70
CA GLY A 387 -35.02 -5.30 8.90
C GLY A 387 -36.32 -4.82 8.22
N LEU A 388 -36.64 -3.52 8.30
CA LEU A 388 -37.78 -2.92 7.62
C LEU A 388 -37.65 -2.94 6.09
N TYR A 389 -36.43 -2.89 5.56
CA TYR A 389 -36.14 -3.06 4.14
C TYR A 389 -36.14 -4.52 3.66
N GLY A 390 -36.43 -5.48 4.55
CA GLY A 390 -36.48 -6.90 4.22
C GLY A 390 -35.13 -7.62 4.34
N TYR A 391 -34.16 -7.03 5.05
CA TYR A 391 -32.85 -7.61 5.33
C TYR A 391 -32.67 -7.85 6.83
N PRO A 392 -33.41 -8.81 7.43
CA PRO A 392 -33.36 -9.06 8.87
C PRO A 392 -32.01 -9.66 9.34
N ASP A 393 -31.28 -10.33 8.45
CA ASP A 393 -29.95 -10.85 8.73
C ASP A 393 -28.90 -9.82 8.26
N ASN A 394 -28.33 -9.07 9.21
CA ASN A 394 -27.39 -7.99 8.93
C ASN A 394 -26.47 -7.75 10.14
N ASP A 395 -25.37 -7.03 9.92
CA ASP A 395 -24.40 -6.70 10.97
C ASP A 395 -24.64 -5.31 11.61
N GLY A 396 -25.81 -4.72 11.39
CA GLY A 396 -26.14 -3.35 11.75
C GLY A 396 -25.70 -2.29 10.73
N VAL A 397 -25.04 -2.65 9.63
CA VAL A 397 -24.71 -1.68 8.55
C VAL A 397 -24.88 -2.29 7.17
N VAL A 398 -24.56 -3.57 7.02
CA VAL A 398 -24.51 -4.28 5.74
C VAL A 398 -25.35 -5.56 5.85
N PRO A 399 -26.31 -5.77 4.92
CA PRO A 399 -27.01 -7.04 4.81
C PRO A 399 -26.05 -8.20 4.60
N VAL A 400 -26.31 -9.36 5.22
CA VAL A 400 -25.49 -10.58 5.04
C VAL A 400 -25.35 -10.93 3.55
N GLU A 401 -26.41 -10.82 2.77
CA GLU A 401 -26.38 -11.09 1.32
C GLU A 401 -25.43 -10.16 0.54
N SER A 402 -25.34 -8.89 0.95
CA SER A 402 -24.38 -7.94 0.39
C SER A 402 -22.95 -8.31 0.80
N ALA A 403 -22.74 -8.66 2.07
CA ALA A 403 -21.44 -9.05 2.60
C ALA A 403 -20.88 -10.35 1.99
N LEU A 404 -21.74 -11.33 1.69
CA LEU A 404 -21.35 -12.59 1.06
C LEU A 404 -21.15 -12.49 -0.46
N PHE A 405 -21.38 -11.31 -1.04
CA PHE A 405 -21.33 -11.07 -2.48
C PHE A 405 -22.30 -11.97 -3.27
N GLU A 406 -23.56 -12.02 -2.83
CA GLU A 406 -24.53 -12.96 -3.35
C GLU A 406 -24.80 -12.78 -4.87
N GLY A 407 -24.98 -13.90 -5.57
CA GLY A 407 -25.14 -13.90 -7.03
C GLY A 407 -23.80 -13.93 -7.78
N ARG A 408 -22.67 -13.87 -7.07
CA ARG A 408 -21.33 -14.14 -7.62
C ARG A 408 -20.69 -15.36 -6.99
N SER A 409 -19.91 -16.09 -7.79
CA SER A 409 -19.12 -17.23 -7.30
C SER A 409 -17.77 -16.72 -6.81
N VAL A 410 -17.62 -16.64 -5.50
CA VAL A 410 -16.36 -16.35 -4.82
C VAL A 410 -15.65 -17.66 -4.41
N GLU A 411 -14.39 -17.59 -3.98
CA GLU A 411 -13.64 -18.78 -3.56
C GLU A 411 -14.20 -19.39 -2.28
N HIS A 412 -14.61 -18.55 -1.33
CA HIS A 412 -15.21 -18.98 -0.08
C HIS A 412 -16.08 -17.88 0.53
N TYR A 413 -17.07 -18.28 1.31
CA TYR A 413 -17.90 -17.36 2.08
C TYR A 413 -18.26 -17.98 3.43
N GLU A 414 -18.38 -17.16 4.46
CA GLU A 414 -18.72 -17.58 5.83
C GLU A 414 -19.55 -16.48 6.53
N VAL A 415 -20.51 -16.89 7.36
CA VAL A 415 -21.30 -15.99 8.21
C VAL A 415 -20.91 -16.21 9.66
N PHE A 416 -20.70 -15.11 10.38
CA PHE A 416 -20.39 -15.07 11.80
C PHE A 416 -21.59 -14.50 12.55
N SER A 417 -22.33 -15.37 13.24
CA SER A 417 -23.50 -14.98 14.04
C SER A 417 -23.09 -14.31 15.35
N GLY A 418 -23.93 -13.39 15.83
CA GLY A 418 -23.70 -12.56 17.01
C GLY A 418 -22.56 -11.57 16.82
N CYS A 419 -22.36 -11.07 15.60
CA CYS A 419 -21.22 -10.22 15.22
C CYS A 419 -21.71 -8.97 14.52
N ASP A 420 -21.45 -7.81 15.12
CA ASP A 420 -21.76 -6.54 14.47
C ASP A 420 -20.67 -6.09 13.48
N HIS A 421 -20.98 -5.02 12.74
CA HIS A 421 -20.14 -4.50 11.68
C HIS A 421 -18.73 -4.10 12.14
N PHE A 422 -18.58 -3.60 13.38
CA PHE A 422 -17.30 -3.13 13.92
C PHE A 422 -16.54 -4.23 14.64
N GLU A 423 -17.22 -5.14 15.31
CA GLU A 423 -16.63 -6.36 15.87
C GLU A 423 -15.93 -7.17 14.75
N MET A 424 -16.52 -7.18 13.54
CA MET A 424 -15.93 -7.83 12.36
C MET A 424 -14.57 -7.25 11.98
N ALA A 425 -14.33 -5.97 12.26
CA ALA A 425 -13.04 -5.34 12.00
C ALA A 425 -12.01 -5.65 13.09
N ASN A 426 -12.42 -5.51 14.35
CA ASN A 426 -11.54 -5.71 15.52
C ASN A 426 -11.19 -7.18 15.74
N GLY A 427 -12.01 -8.11 15.23
CA GLY A 427 -11.81 -9.54 15.43
C GLY A 427 -12.46 -10.09 16.70
N ASP A 428 -13.29 -9.30 17.37
CA ASP A 428 -14.04 -9.68 18.57
C ASP A 428 -15.30 -10.52 18.24
N CYS A 429 -15.29 -11.17 17.08
CA CYS A 429 -16.40 -11.91 16.50
C CYS A 429 -16.32 -13.41 16.77
N GLY A 430 -17.42 -13.98 17.24
CA GLY A 430 -17.63 -15.43 17.24
C GLY A 430 -18.53 -15.94 18.37
N THR A 431 -19.30 -16.99 18.06
CA THR A 431 -19.94 -17.83 19.08
C THR A 431 -19.05 -19.03 19.42
N ALA A 432 -19.37 -19.78 20.47
CA ALA A 432 -18.61 -20.98 20.84
C ALA A 432 -18.55 -22.00 19.68
N GLY A 433 -17.45 -22.00 18.92
CA GLY A 433 -17.21 -22.88 17.78
C GLY A 433 -16.90 -22.19 16.44
N GLN A 434 -17.05 -20.87 16.33
CA GLN A 434 -16.61 -20.06 15.18
C GLN A 434 -15.73 -18.91 15.68
N ASP A 435 -14.54 -18.77 15.11
CA ASP A 435 -13.55 -17.76 15.48
C ASP A 435 -13.12 -17.04 14.20
N LEU A 436 -13.51 -15.77 14.07
CA LEU A 436 -13.24 -14.97 12.88
C LEU A 436 -11.73 -14.87 12.59
N LEU A 437 -10.92 -14.63 13.62
CA LEU A 437 -9.47 -14.47 13.47
C LEU A 437 -8.81 -15.79 13.04
N ALA A 438 -9.32 -16.91 13.54
CA ALA A 438 -8.91 -18.24 13.08
C ALA A 438 -9.31 -18.50 11.61
N SER A 439 -10.53 -18.12 11.20
CA SER A 439 -10.98 -18.22 9.80
C SER A 439 -10.15 -17.34 8.86
N ILE A 440 -9.86 -16.09 9.25
CA ILE A 440 -8.96 -15.18 8.49
C ILE A 440 -7.57 -15.82 8.35
N ALA A 441 -7.00 -16.34 9.43
CA ALA A 441 -5.69 -16.98 9.38
C ALA A 441 -5.69 -18.25 8.52
N ALA A 442 -6.75 -19.05 8.60
CA ALA A 442 -6.93 -20.20 7.72
C ALA A 442 -7.06 -19.77 6.25
N ALA A 443 -7.81 -18.72 5.95
CA ALA A 443 -7.87 -18.17 4.60
C ALA A 443 -6.51 -17.62 4.14
N LEU A 444 -5.67 -17.08 5.01
CA LEU A 444 -4.33 -16.59 4.65
C LEU A 444 -3.29 -17.72 4.45
N VAL A 445 -3.45 -18.85 5.13
CA VAL A 445 -2.41 -19.91 5.20
C VAL A 445 -2.84 -21.23 4.54
N ASN A 446 -4.12 -21.60 4.63
CA ASN A 446 -4.66 -22.89 4.18
C ASN A 446 -5.32 -22.83 2.80
N GLY A 447 -5.34 -21.67 2.15
CA GLY A 447 -5.63 -21.59 0.73
C GLY A 447 -4.56 -22.28 -0.09
N ASP A 448 -4.95 -23.08 -1.09
CA ASP A 448 -4.03 -23.41 -2.18
C ASP A 448 -3.67 -22.08 -2.86
N ASP A 449 -2.49 -21.54 -2.57
CA ASP A 449 -1.93 -20.41 -3.31
C ASP A 449 -2.06 -20.69 -4.82
N PRO A 450 -2.27 -19.68 -5.68
CA PRO A 450 -2.20 -19.90 -7.13
C PRO A 450 -0.93 -20.68 -7.45
N THR A 451 -1.09 -21.94 -7.85
CA THR A 451 0.04 -22.83 -8.06
C THR A 451 0.36 -22.93 -9.54
N GLY A 452 1.56 -22.52 -9.90
CA GLY A 452 1.96 -22.41 -11.29
C GLY A 452 3.40 -21.96 -11.44
N PRO A 453 4.04 -22.25 -12.58
CA PRO A 453 5.23 -21.54 -12.96
C PRO A 453 4.93 -20.06 -13.22
N ASP A 454 5.93 -19.21 -13.08
CA ASP A 454 5.86 -17.80 -13.49
C ASP A 454 7.25 -17.42 -14.00
N LEU A 455 7.40 -17.32 -15.31
CA LEU A 455 8.66 -17.05 -15.97
C LEU A 455 8.80 -15.55 -16.20
N THR A 456 9.92 -14.99 -15.78
CA THR A 456 10.32 -13.64 -16.13
C THR A 456 11.81 -13.62 -16.49
N GLY A 457 12.41 -12.45 -16.71
CA GLY A 457 13.85 -12.38 -16.89
C GLY A 457 14.44 -10.99 -16.79
N VAL A 458 15.74 -10.93 -17.07
CA VAL A 458 16.51 -9.69 -17.12
C VAL A 458 17.57 -9.77 -18.21
N TRP A 459 17.82 -8.64 -18.88
CA TRP A 459 19.01 -8.48 -19.71
C TRP A 459 20.25 -8.39 -18.81
N LEU A 460 21.24 -9.23 -19.09
CA LEU A 460 22.55 -9.17 -18.43
C LEU A 460 23.55 -8.35 -19.23
N SER A 461 23.39 -8.34 -20.55
CA SER A 461 24.17 -7.50 -21.45
C SER A 461 23.55 -7.51 -22.84
N LEU A 462 23.75 -6.42 -23.58
CA LEU A 462 23.52 -6.36 -25.01
C LEU A 462 24.50 -5.36 -25.62
N THR A 463 25.11 -5.74 -26.73
CA THR A 463 26.09 -4.94 -27.45
C THR A 463 25.88 -5.06 -28.95
N GLN A 464 26.09 -3.96 -29.65
CA GLN A 464 26.23 -3.92 -31.10
C GLN A 464 27.72 -3.77 -31.43
N ARG A 465 28.17 -4.44 -32.49
CA ARG A 465 29.45 -4.13 -33.14
C ARG A 465 29.23 -4.04 -34.64
N CYS A 466 29.72 -2.96 -35.24
CA CYS A 466 29.66 -2.73 -36.66
C CYS A 466 31.06 -2.64 -37.26
N GLU A 467 31.22 -3.19 -38.46
CA GLU A 467 32.45 -3.13 -39.25
C GLU A 467 32.11 -2.50 -40.61
N GLY A 468 32.97 -1.60 -41.11
CA GLY A 468 32.70 -0.82 -42.34
C GLY A 468 31.87 0.46 -42.08
N THR A 469 31.56 1.18 -43.16
CA THR A 469 30.80 2.44 -43.15
C THR A 469 29.77 2.49 -44.28
N GLY A 470 28.69 3.26 -44.09
CA GLY A 470 27.65 3.46 -45.10
C GLY A 470 26.93 2.18 -45.53
N GLU A 471 26.56 2.10 -46.80
CA GLU A 471 25.77 0.99 -47.37
C GLU A 471 26.48 -0.38 -47.32
N ALA A 472 27.79 -0.42 -47.07
CA ALA A 472 28.57 -1.66 -46.94
C ALA A 472 28.77 -2.11 -45.49
N GLN A 473 28.21 -1.38 -44.52
CA GLN A 473 28.40 -1.69 -43.09
C GLN A 473 27.76 -3.03 -42.71
N GLU A 474 28.47 -3.81 -41.89
CA GLU A 474 27.95 -5.04 -41.29
C GLU A 474 27.87 -4.93 -39.77
N CYS A 475 26.66 -4.96 -39.22
CA CYS A 475 26.43 -4.90 -37.78
C CYS A 475 26.01 -6.26 -37.19
N ARG A 476 26.48 -6.55 -35.97
CA ARG A 476 26.16 -7.77 -35.21
C ARG A 476 25.72 -7.43 -33.80
N LEU A 477 24.58 -8.00 -33.39
CA LEU A 477 24.07 -7.95 -32.03
C LEU A 477 24.54 -9.17 -31.23
N LYS A 478 25.08 -8.91 -30.03
CA LYS A 478 25.45 -9.92 -29.04
C LYS A 478 24.89 -9.54 -27.68
N GLY A 479 23.99 -10.36 -27.16
CA GLY A 479 23.39 -10.15 -25.85
C GLY A 479 23.21 -11.43 -25.05
N LYS A 480 22.88 -11.27 -23.77
CA LYS A 480 22.62 -12.36 -22.83
C LYS A 480 21.42 -11.99 -21.97
N VAL A 481 20.40 -12.83 -21.98
CA VAL A 481 19.20 -12.73 -21.13
C VAL A 481 19.23 -13.86 -20.12
N ARG A 482 18.80 -13.58 -18.88
CA ARG A 482 18.59 -14.59 -17.84
C ARG A 482 17.09 -14.68 -17.57
N THR A 483 16.51 -15.84 -17.90
CA THR A 483 15.14 -16.21 -17.54
C THR A 483 15.13 -16.83 -16.15
N ARG A 484 14.15 -16.51 -15.32
CA ARG A 484 13.89 -17.04 -13.98
C ARG A 484 12.48 -17.59 -13.93
N ASN A 485 12.27 -18.70 -13.22
CA ASN A 485 10.94 -19.06 -12.75
C ASN A 485 10.77 -18.52 -11.32
N GLN A 486 9.93 -17.52 -11.12
CA GLN A 486 9.60 -16.94 -9.81
C GLN A 486 8.32 -17.55 -9.20
N GLY A 487 7.59 -18.36 -9.96
CA GLY A 487 6.43 -19.11 -9.49
C GLY A 487 6.81 -20.32 -8.63
N ASN A 488 5.79 -20.92 -8.02
CA ASN A 488 5.92 -22.00 -7.04
C ASN A 488 5.90 -23.41 -7.65
N GLN A 489 5.62 -23.56 -8.96
CA GLN A 489 5.72 -24.86 -9.66
C GLN A 489 6.81 -24.88 -10.73
N LYS A 490 7.33 -26.09 -11.00
CA LYS A 490 8.28 -26.34 -12.10
C LYS A 490 7.56 -26.25 -13.45
N THR A 491 8.16 -25.59 -14.44
CA THR A 491 7.64 -25.66 -15.82
C THR A 491 7.69 -27.10 -16.34
N ARG A 492 6.53 -27.59 -16.82
CA ARG A 492 6.37 -28.98 -17.29
C ARG A 492 6.88 -29.19 -18.72
N LYS A 493 7.01 -28.11 -19.49
CA LYS A 493 7.47 -28.08 -20.88
C LYS A 493 8.63 -27.08 -21.03
N LYS A 494 9.32 -27.15 -22.16
CA LYS A 494 10.27 -26.10 -22.59
C LYS A 494 9.49 -24.92 -23.15
N SER A 495 9.95 -23.70 -22.87
CA SER A 495 9.41 -22.45 -23.41
C SER A 495 10.33 -21.87 -24.49
N TYR A 496 9.88 -20.79 -25.14
CA TYR A 496 10.66 -20.07 -26.14
C TYR A 496 10.92 -18.63 -25.72
N LEU A 497 12.18 -18.22 -25.85
CA LEU A 497 12.58 -16.83 -25.74
C LEU A 497 12.76 -16.28 -27.17
N ASN A 498 11.89 -15.35 -27.56
CA ASN A 498 12.00 -14.65 -28.85
C ASN A 498 12.67 -13.29 -28.63
N PHE A 499 13.46 -12.86 -29.61
CA PHE A 499 14.10 -11.55 -29.65
C PHE A 499 13.59 -10.77 -30.84
N TYR A 500 13.32 -9.48 -30.62
CA TYR A 500 12.83 -8.56 -31.63
C TYR A 500 13.65 -7.26 -31.60
N LEU A 501 13.73 -6.58 -32.74
CA LEU A 501 14.24 -5.22 -32.87
C LEU A 501 13.03 -4.30 -33.04
N SER A 502 12.93 -3.32 -32.16
CA SER A 502 11.78 -2.41 -32.07
C SER A 502 12.21 -0.96 -32.29
N PRO A 503 11.42 -0.13 -32.99
CA PRO A 503 11.64 1.31 -33.05
C PRO A 503 11.40 2.01 -31.70
N ASP A 504 10.64 1.41 -30.79
CA ASP A 504 10.30 1.97 -29.48
C ASP A 504 10.45 0.93 -28.36
N ASN A 505 9.97 1.25 -27.16
CA ASN A 505 10.09 0.38 -25.99
C ASN A 505 8.83 -0.47 -25.74
N VAL A 506 7.92 -0.60 -26.71
CA VAL A 506 6.67 -1.35 -26.60
C VAL A 506 6.74 -2.58 -27.49
N PHE A 507 6.29 -3.74 -26.99
CA PHE A 507 6.21 -4.95 -27.81
C PHE A 507 4.90 -4.96 -28.61
N ASP A 508 4.97 -4.88 -29.93
CA ASP A 508 3.79 -4.87 -30.80
C ASP A 508 4.02 -5.52 -32.19
N GLY A 509 3.03 -5.40 -33.08
CA GLY A 509 3.09 -5.98 -34.43
C GLY A 509 4.06 -5.31 -35.40
N GLY A 510 4.60 -4.13 -35.06
CA GLY A 510 5.63 -3.42 -35.80
C GLY A 510 7.05 -3.93 -35.55
N ASP A 511 7.23 -4.81 -34.56
CA ASP A 511 8.55 -5.30 -34.15
C ASP A 511 9.14 -6.34 -35.10
N THR A 512 10.42 -6.14 -35.45
CA THR A 512 11.13 -7.04 -36.36
C THR A 512 11.69 -8.24 -35.59
N PHE A 513 11.16 -9.44 -35.86
CA PHE A 513 11.69 -10.68 -35.28
C PHE A 513 13.15 -10.94 -35.68
N LEU A 514 14.01 -11.16 -34.69
CA LEU A 514 15.43 -11.44 -34.88
C LEU A 514 15.74 -12.93 -34.72
N ARG A 515 15.34 -13.53 -33.59
CA ARG A 515 15.76 -14.90 -33.24
C ARG A 515 14.88 -15.53 -32.19
N ARG A 516 14.67 -16.84 -32.30
CA ARG A 516 14.11 -17.69 -31.24
C ARG A 516 15.17 -18.58 -30.61
N VAL A 517 15.12 -18.75 -29.29
CA VAL A 517 15.93 -19.73 -28.55
C VAL A 517 15.06 -20.52 -27.58
N THR A 518 15.35 -21.80 -27.40
CA THR A 518 14.62 -22.65 -26.45
C THR A 518 15.15 -22.46 -25.03
N VAL A 519 14.25 -22.33 -24.07
CA VAL A 519 14.54 -22.35 -22.63
C VAL A 519 14.10 -23.70 -22.07
N ASP A 520 15.02 -24.42 -21.41
CA ASP A 520 14.70 -25.72 -20.79
C ASP A 520 13.80 -25.53 -19.56
N THR A 521 13.22 -26.62 -19.06
CA THR A 521 12.35 -26.57 -17.88
C THR A 521 13.05 -25.94 -16.67
N LEU A 522 12.34 -25.12 -15.92
CA LEU A 522 12.83 -24.37 -14.77
C LEU A 522 12.05 -24.76 -13.52
N LYS A 523 12.77 -25.21 -12.48
CA LYS A 523 12.22 -25.37 -11.13
C LYS A 523 11.97 -23.99 -10.49
N PRO A 524 11.12 -23.89 -9.46
CA PRO A 524 10.92 -22.66 -8.68
C PRO A 524 12.23 -22.01 -8.26
N GLY A 525 12.32 -20.69 -8.41
CA GLY A 525 13.50 -19.87 -8.11
C GLY A 525 14.73 -20.09 -9.00
N LYS A 526 14.72 -21.05 -9.93
CA LYS A 526 15.89 -21.36 -10.77
C LYS A 526 15.92 -20.49 -12.03
N THR A 527 17.13 -20.33 -12.57
CA THR A 527 17.39 -19.47 -13.73
C THR A 527 18.10 -20.22 -14.86
N LYS A 528 17.92 -19.73 -16.09
CA LYS A 528 18.67 -20.14 -17.28
C LYS A 528 19.05 -18.91 -18.09
N SER A 529 20.31 -18.83 -18.49
CA SER A 529 20.75 -17.78 -19.41
C SER A 529 20.77 -18.27 -20.86
N LYS A 530 20.29 -17.42 -21.77
CA LYS A 530 20.37 -17.62 -23.22
C LYS A 530 21.06 -16.43 -23.87
N LYS A 531 21.67 -16.67 -25.02
CA LYS A 531 22.48 -15.67 -25.75
C LYS A 531 21.75 -15.29 -27.03
N LEU A 532 21.69 -14.00 -27.30
CA LEU A 532 21.39 -13.45 -28.62
C LEU A 532 22.70 -13.33 -29.41
N LYS A 533 22.71 -13.88 -30.62
CA LYS A 533 23.73 -13.63 -31.64
C LYS A 533 23.00 -13.46 -32.96
N TYR A 534 23.03 -12.25 -33.52
CA TYR A 534 22.32 -11.91 -34.74
C TYR A 534 23.19 -11.00 -35.62
N LYS A 535 23.17 -11.22 -36.94
CA LYS A 535 23.79 -10.34 -37.94
C LYS A 535 22.65 -9.55 -38.58
N LEU A 536 22.71 -8.22 -38.47
CA LEU A 536 21.73 -7.33 -39.11
C LEU A 536 21.92 -7.35 -40.63
N PRO A 537 20.89 -6.98 -41.43
CA PRO A 537 21.04 -6.76 -42.86
C PRO A 537 22.18 -5.79 -43.17
N THR A 538 22.82 -5.96 -44.32
CA THR A 538 23.91 -5.07 -44.73
C THR A 538 23.40 -3.64 -44.90
N GLY A 539 24.12 -2.67 -44.32
CA GLY A 539 23.73 -1.26 -44.31
C GLY A 539 22.76 -0.87 -43.18
N GLU A 540 22.31 -1.82 -42.35
CA GLU A 540 21.44 -1.55 -41.20
C GLU A 540 22.18 -1.62 -39.86
N ASP A 541 21.79 -0.76 -38.92
CA ASP A 541 22.19 -0.81 -37.52
C ASP A 541 21.00 -0.66 -36.57
N ALA A 542 21.21 -1.02 -35.30
CA ALA A 542 20.21 -0.96 -34.24
C ALA A 542 20.31 0.31 -33.38
N SER A 543 21.15 1.28 -33.73
CA SER A 543 21.37 2.49 -32.94
C SER A 543 20.08 3.31 -32.83
N GLY A 544 19.79 3.82 -31.64
CA GLY A 544 18.54 4.50 -31.35
C GLY A 544 17.30 3.60 -31.23
N LYS A 545 17.40 2.32 -31.62
CA LYS A 545 16.32 1.32 -31.51
C LYS A 545 16.42 0.54 -30.20
N TYR A 546 15.44 -0.31 -29.93
CA TYR A 546 15.40 -1.19 -28.76
C TYR A 546 15.46 -2.66 -29.20
N VAL A 547 15.94 -3.52 -28.31
CA VAL A 547 15.86 -4.97 -28.49
C VAL A 547 14.99 -5.55 -27.38
N ILE A 548 13.88 -6.15 -27.78
CA ILE A 548 12.89 -6.73 -26.87
C ILE A 548 13.09 -8.25 -26.85
N ALA A 549 13.18 -8.82 -25.65
CA ALA A 549 13.17 -10.26 -25.45
C ALA A 549 11.87 -10.67 -24.76
N VAL A 550 11.09 -11.55 -25.40
CA VAL A 550 9.82 -12.05 -24.85
C VAL A 550 10.03 -13.48 -24.39
N VAL A 551 9.93 -13.68 -23.07
CA VAL A 551 9.94 -14.99 -22.41
C VAL A 551 8.60 -15.68 -22.67
N ASP A 552 8.65 -17.01 -22.78
CA ASP A 552 7.57 -17.87 -23.28
C ASP A 552 6.69 -17.27 -24.39
N ALA A 553 7.31 -16.68 -25.41
CA ALA A 553 6.66 -15.89 -26.47
C ALA A 553 5.62 -16.62 -27.34
N THR A 554 5.28 -17.86 -27.00
CA THR A 554 4.25 -18.68 -27.67
C THR A 554 3.17 -19.18 -26.70
N GLY A 555 3.18 -18.76 -25.43
CA GLY A 555 2.22 -19.17 -24.40
C GLY A 555 2.16 -20.70 -24.19
N ARG A 556 3.32 -21.37 -24.13
CA ARG A 556 3.38 -22.84 -23.98
C ARG A 556 3.27 -23.29 -22.53
N ILE A 557 3.61 -22.42 -21.62
CA ILE A 557 3.48 -22.56 -20.18
C ILE A 557 2.32 -21.65 -19.80
N ALA A 558 1.32 -22.20 -19.11
CA ALA A 558 0.34 -21.35 -18.43
C ALA A 558 1.04 -20.81 -17.19
N GLU A 559 1.17 -19.50 -17.11
CA GLU A 559 1.94 -18.82 -16.07
C GLU A 559 1.00 -18.17 -15.05
N LEU A 560 1.51 -17.89 -13.84
CA LEU A 560 0.72 -17.14 -12.84
C LEU A 560 0.56 -15.67 -13.24
N ASP A 561 1.55 -15.12 -13.95
CA ASP A 561 1.58 -13.76 -14.48
C ASP A 561 2.15 -13.79 -15.90
N GLU A 562 1.31 -13.50 -16.89
CA GLU A 562 1.71 -13.50 -18.31
C GLU A 562 2.31 -12.15 -18.74
N THR A 563 2.20 -11.12 -17.90
CA THR A 563 2.56 -9.72 -18.24
C THR A 563 4.04 -9.43 -18.02
N ASN A 564 4.71 -10.18 -17.13
CA ASN A 564 6.12 -9.98 -16.78
C ASN A 564 7.13 -10.66 -17.73
N ASN A 565 6.64 -11.11 -18.90
CA ASN A 565 7.39 -11.87 -19.89
C ASN A 565 8.17 -10.97 -20.89
N VAL A 566 7.87 -9.67 -20.99
CA VAL A 566 8.47 -8.75 -21.96
C VAL A 566 9.65 -7.98 -21.36
N LEU A 567 10.84 -8.12 -21.95
CA LEU A 567 12.10 -7.56 -21.45
C LEU A 567 12.74 -6.62 -22.48
N VAL A 568 12.73 -5.31 -22.21
CA VAL A 568 13.24 -4.30 -23.14
C VAL A 568 14.69 -3.94 -22.82
N PHE A 569 15.53 -3.77 -23.85
CA PHE A 569 16.87 -3.20 -23.73
C PHE A 569 17.09 -2.12 -24.78
N GLY A 570 17.41 -0.91 -24.34
CA GLY A 570 17.75 0.19 -25.23
C GLY A 570 17.44 1.55 -24.61
N PRO A 571 17.53 2.63 -25.41
CA PRO A 571 17.93 2.60 -26.82
C PRO A 571 19.39 2.16 -26.97
N ILE A 572 19.72 1.46 -28.08
CA ILE A 572 21.09 1.03 -28.34
C ILE A 572 21.94 2.27 -28.68
N PRO A 573 23.09 2.48 -28.02
CA PRO A 573 23.93 3.62 -28.29
C PRO A 573 24.53 3.57 -29.70
N PHE A 574 24.74 4.75 -30.29
CA PHE A 574 25.46 4.89 -31.55
C PHE A 574 26.91 4.40 -31.43
N PRO A 575 27.49 3.78 -32.48
CA PRO A 575 28.89 3.44 -32.51
C PRO A 575 29.77 4.68 -32.25
N PRO A 576 30.89 4.55 -31.52
CA PRO A 576 31.74 5.68 -31.13
C PRO A 576 32.41 6.44 -32.31
N ASN A 577 32.19 6.02 -33.56
CA ASN A 577 32.73 6.64 -34.78
C ASN A 577 31.63 7.01 -35.81
N SER A 578 30.37 7.11 -35.39
CA SER A 578 29.31 7.64 -36.27
C SER A 578 29.38 9.18 -36.31
N PRO A 579 29.34 9.82 -37.49
CA PRO A 579 29.39 11.28 -37.62
C PRO A 579 28.20 11.98 -36.95
#